data_AF-A0A0E0CKP6-F1
#
_entry.id   AF-A0A0E0CKP6-F1
#
_cell.length_a   1.000
_cell.length_b   1.000
_cell.length_c   1.000
_cell.angle_alpha   90.00
_cell.angle_beta   90.00
_cell.angle_gamma   90.00
#
_symmetry.space_group_name_H-M   'P 1'
#
loop_
_entity.id
_entity.type
_entity.pdbx_description
1 polymer ?
#
loop_
_entity_poly.entity_id
_entity_poly.type
_entity_poly.pdbx_seq_one_letter_code
_entity_poly.pdbx_strand_id
1 'polypeptide(L)'
;MASTRFFLLALLAASISHAFASDPSQLQDFCVADKMSQVLVNGFACKDPAAITVEDFFFSGLHMAGNTSNRQGSAVTGVNVAQISVQGSGG
;
A
#
# COMPACT_ATOMS: atom_id res chain seq x y z
N MET A 1 10.24 -8.09 46.45
CA MET A 1 8.83 -7.85 46.04
C MET A 1 8.65 -6.52 45.31
N ALA A 2 9.13 -5.37 45.81
CA ALA A 2 8.96 -4.07 45.14
C ALA A 2 9.62 -3.98 43.75
N SER A 3 10.87 -4.44 43.60
CA SER A 3 11.62 -4.42 42.33
C SER A 3 10.90 -5.19 41.20
N THR A 4 10.36 -6.37 41.51
CA THR A 4 9.57 -7.17 40.56
C THR A 4 8.30 -6.45 40.11
N ARG A 5 7.66 -5.67 41.00
CA ARG A 5 6.48 -4.88 40.64
C ARG A 5 6.82 -3.69 39.75
N PHE A 6 7.93 -3.01 40.01
CA PHE A 6 8.43 -1.95 39.12
C PHE A 6 8.76 -2.50 37.73
N PHE A 7 9.35 -3.69 37.65
CA PHE A 7 9.65 -4.35 36.39
C PHE A 7 8.38 -4.70 35.59
N LEU A 8 7.36 -5.25 36.27
CA LEU A 8 6.07 -5.58 35.65
C LEU A 8 5.32 -4.32 35.17
N LEU A 9 5.36 -3.23 35.95
CA LEU A 9 4.77 -1.95 35.56
C LEU A 9 5.46 -1.34 34.33
N ALA A 10 6.79 -1.43 34.25
CA ALA A 10 7.55 -0.97 33.08
C ALA A 10 7.22 -1.78 31.81
N LEU A 11 7.08 -3.10 31.93
CA LEU A 11 6.67 -3.96 30.80
C LEU A 11 5.25 -3.67 30.34
N LEU A 12 4.32 -3.46 31.28
CA LEU A 12 2.94 -3.10 30.96
C LEU A 12 2.88 -1.74 30.24
N ALA A 13 3.65 -0.75 30.69
CA ALA A 13 3.73 0.57 30.03
C ALA A 13 4.29 0.50 28.60
N ALA A 14 5.31 -0.34 28.36
CA ALA A 14 5.90 -0.51 27.03
C ALA A 14 4.93 -1.13 26.01
N SER A 15 4.04 -2.03 26.47
CA SER A 15 3.08 -2.73 25.60
C SER A 15 1.94 -1.87 25.03
N ILE A 16 1.79 -0.62 25.48
CA ILE A 16 0.71 0.28 25.05
C ILE A 16 1.06 1.01 23.74
N SER A 17 2.31 0.92 23.26
CA SER A 17 2.76 1.59 22.04
C SER A 17 2.13 0.97 20.79
N HIS A 18 0.95 1.46 20.40
CA HIS A 18 0.29 1.12 19.14
C HIS A 18 0.75 2.13 18.06
N ALA A 19 1.50 1.64 17.09
CA ALA A 19 1.81 2.41 15.89
C ALA A 19 0.74 2.10 14.83
N PHE A 20 -0.09 3.09 14.49
CA PHE A 20 -1.02 2.99 13.38
C PHE A 20 -0.37 3.58 12.13
N ALA A 21 -0.11 2.74 11.14
CA ALA A 21 0.31 3.15 9.81
C ALA A 21 -0.85 2.86 8.86
N SER A 22 -1.41 3.91 8.27
CA SER A 22 -2.46 3.84 7.24
C SER A 22 -2.06 4.76 6.11
N ASP A 23 -2.52 4.42 4.91
CA ASP A 23 -2.44 5.33 3.78
C ASP A 23 -3.30 6.58 4.06
N PRO A 24 -2.84 7.78 3.65
CA PRO A 24 -3.64 8.99 3.79
C PRO A 24 -4.93 8.87 2.99
N SER A 25 -6.04 9.34 3.56
CA SER A 25 -7.31 9.42 2.85
C SER A 25 -7.18 10.30 1.61
N GLN A 26 -7.86 9.94 0.50
CA GLN A 26 -7.82 10.80 -0.68
C GLN A 26 -8.56 12.10 -0.45
N LEU A 27 -7.99 13.16 -1.03
CA LEU A 27 -8.59 14.49 -1.08
C LEU A 27 -9.70 14.62 -2.14
N GLN A 28 -9.81 13.64 -3.04
CA GLN A 28 -10.62 13.67 -4.25
C GLN A 28 -11.16 12.27 -4.57
N ASP A 29 -12.15 12.17 -5.45
CA ASP A 29 -12.84 10.89 -5.75
C ASP A 29 -11.90 9.83 -6.35
N PHE A 30 -10.93 10.26 -7.17
CA PHE A 30 -9.88 9.39 -7.72
C PHE A 30 -8.57 10.15 -7.93
N CYS A 31 -7.44 9.44 -7.86
CA CYS A 31 -6.14 9.91 -8.34
C CYS A 31 -5.47 8.80 -9.14
N VAL A 32 -5.34 8.99 -10.45
CA VAL A 32 -4.56 8.10 -11.31
C VAL A 32 -3.11 8.56 -11.29
N ALA A 33 -2.19 7.69 -10.88
CA ALA A 33 -0.76 7.95 -10.85
C ALA A 33 -0.23 8.28 -12.26
N ASP A 34 0.38 9.45 -12.38
CA ASP A 34 1.14 9.86 -13.54
C ASP A 34 2.57 9.33 -13.46
N LYS A 35 2.83 8.26 -14.20
CA LYS A 35 4.15 7.60 -14.26
C LYS A 35 5.19 8.42 -15.02
N MET A 36 4.78 9.44 -15.75
CA MET A 36 5.65 10.30 -16.57
C MET A 36 5.95 11.64 -15.89
N SER A 37 5.28 11.93 -14.77
CA SER A 37 5.50 13.16 -14.02
C SER A 37 6.92 13.24 -13.47
N GLN A 38 7.52 14.42 -13.57
CA GLN A 38 8.82 14.74 -12.97
C GLN A 38 8.68 15.27 -11.53
N VAL A 39 7.45 15.44 -11.04
CA VAL A 39 7.18 15.98 -9.71
C VAL A 39 7.36 14.87 -8.66
N LEU A 40 8.18 15.14 -7.65
CA LEU A 40 8.42 14.23 -6.53
C LEU A 40 7.46 14.56 -5.38
N VAL A 41 6.61 13.59 -5.04
CA VAL A 41 5.69 13.62 -3.90
C VAL A 41 5.79 12.30 -3.13
N ASN A 42 5.20 12.23 -1.94
CA ASN A 42 5.04 10.95 -1.24
C ASN A 42 4.00 10.10 -2.00
N GLY A 43 4.48 9.18 -2.85
CA GLY A 43 3.64 8.39 -3.75
C GLY A 43 3.86 8.79 -5.21
N PHE A 44 2.78 9.00 -5.96
CA PHE A 44 2.81 9.45 -7.35
C PHE A 44 2.01 10.74 -7.52
N ALA A 45 2.46 11.62 -8.41
CA ALA A 45 1.64 12.75 -8.84
C ALA A 45 0.39 12.24 -9.57
N CYS A 46 -0.73 12.96 -9.46
CA CYS A 46 -1.95 12.60 -10.18
C CYS A 46 -1.92 13.12 -11.62
N LYS A 47 -2.42 12.31 -12.55
CA LYS A 47 -2.65 12.65 -13.95
C LYS A 47 -3.79 13.68 -14.07
N ASP A 48 -3.77 14.49 -15.13
CA ASP A 48 -4.88 15.40 -15.47
C ASP A 48 -6.17 14.58 -15.70
N PRO A 49 -7.30 14.93 -15.05
CA PRO A 49 -8.58 14.26 -15.25
C PRO A 49 -8.99 14.12 -16.72
N ALA A 50 -8.64 15.08 -17.57
CA ALA A 50 -8.96 15.04 -19.00
C ALA A 50 -8.14 14.00 -19.78
N ALA A 51 -7.00 13.55 -19.24
CA ALA A 51 -6.12 12.56 -19.85
C ALA A 51 -6.34 11.14 -19.31
N ILE A 52 -7.26 10.96 -18.36
CA ILE A 52 -7.58 9.66 -17.76
C ILE A 52 -8.45 8.85 -18.71
N THR A 53 -8.12 7.57 -18.86
CA THR A 53 -8.90 6.63 -19.67
C THR A 53 -9.35 5.43 -18.83
N VAL A 54 -10.25 4.59 -19.36
CA VAL A 54 -10.78 3.44 -18.63
C VAL A 54 -9.69 2.41 -18.31
N GLU A 55 -8.65 2.35 -19.14
CA GLU A 55 -7.46 1.50 -18.98
C GLU A 55 -6.66 1.84 -17.72
N ASP A 56 -6.76 3.07 -17.20
CA ASP A 56 -6.08 3.47 -15.97
C ASP A 56 -6.68 2.80 -14.71
N PHE A 57 -7.87 2.19 -14.81
CA PHE A 57 -8.64 1.61 -13.70
C PHE A 57 -8.66 0.09 -13.64
N PHE A 58 -8.07 -0.62 -14.61
CA PHE A 58 -8.07 -2.08 -14.58
C PHE A 58 -6.69 -2.66 -14.83
N PHE A 59 -6.42 -3.77 -14.17
CA PHE A 59 -5.26 -4.60 -14.42
C PHE A 59 -5.73 -5.99 -14.84
N SER A 60 -5.14 -6.51 -15.91
CA SER A 60 -5.36 -7.87 -16.40
C SER A 60 -4.10 -8.71 -16.23
N GLY A 61 -4.25 -10.03 -16.18
CA GLY A 61 -3.15 -10.98 -16.03
C GLY A 61 -3.10 -11.71 -14.69
N LEU A 62 -3.88 -11.26 -13.69
CA LEU A 62 -4.01 -11.99 -12.41
C LEU A 62 -4.74 -13.34 -12.54
N HIS A 63 -5.48 -13.53 -13.64
CA HIS A 63 -6.10 -14.80 -14.01
C HIS A 63 -5.08 -15.82 -14.56
N MET A 64 -3.86 -15.39 -14.90
CA MET A 64 -2.82 -16.28 -15.40
C MET A 64 -2.07 -16.93 -14.24
N ALA A 65 -1.86 -18.23 -14.33
CA ALA A 65 -1.09 -18.96 -13.32
C ALA A 65 0.40 -18.55 -13.38
N GLY A 66 0.96 -18.21 -12.22
CA GLY A 66 2.40 -17.96 -12.09
C GLY A 66 3.22 -19.25 -12.11
N ASN A 67 4.51 -19.14 -12.44
CA ASN A 67 5.41 -20.29 -12.44
C ASN A 67 5.78 -20.73 -11.01
N THR A 68 5.27 -21.88 -10.60
CA THR A 68 5.51 -22.48 -9.27
C THR A 68 6.70 -23.44 -9.23
N SER A 69 7.49 -23.54 -10.32
CA SER A 69 8.70 -24.38 -10.42
C SER A 69 9.87 -23.77 -9.67
N ASN A 70 9.71 -23.59 -8.36
CA ASN A 70 10.71 -23.09 -7.43
C ASN A 70 10.60 -23.85 -6.10
N ARG A 71 11.59 -23.69 -5.20
CA ARG A 71 11.64 -24.44 -3.93
C ARG A 71 10.42 -24.17 -3.03
N GLN A 72 9.74 -23.04 -3.18
CA GLN A 72 8.61 -22.63 -2.35
C GLN A 72 7.29 -23.20 -2.90
N GLY A 73 7.26 -23.64 -4.16
CA GLY A 73 6.06 -24.17 -4.81
C GLY A 73 4.97 -23.13 -5.03
N SER A 74 5.29 -21.84 -4.92
CA SER A 74 4.33 -20.73 -5.02
C SER A 74 4.84 -19.62 -5.94
N ALA A 75 3.93 -18.84 -6.48
CA ALA A 75 4.23 -17.69 -7.33
C ALA A 75 3.35 -16.51 -6.92
N VAL A 76 3.97 -15.37 -6.63
CA VAL A 76 3.27 -14.14 -6.25
C VAL A 76 3.30 -13.19 -7.44
N THR A 77 2.12 -12.81 -7.93
CA THR A 77 1.95 -11.75 -8.93
C THR A 77 1.47 -10.50 -8.19
N GLY A 78 2.39 -9.62 -7.82
CA GLY A 78 2.07 -8.38 -7.10
C GLY A 78 1.45 -7.34 -8.02
N VAL A 79 0.32 -6.76 -7.62
CA VAL A 79 -0.33 -5.62 -8.28
C VAL A 79 -0.32 -4.45 -7.30
N ASN A 80 0.33 -3.37 -7.69
CA ASN A 80 0.41 -2.13 -6.92
C ASN A 80 0.17 -0.93 -7.86
N VAL A 81 0.31 0.29 -7.35
CA VAL A 81 0.07 1.53 -8.10
C VAL A 81 0.92 1.65 -9.39
N ALA A 82 2.05 0.94 -9.47
CA ALA A 82 2.85 0.90 -10.70
C ALA A 82 2.23 0.01 -11.80
N GLN A 83 1.39 -0.96 -11.42
CA GLN A 83 0.71 -1.89 -12.33
C GLN A 83 -0.73 -1.44 -12.64
N ILE A 84 -1.49 -1.05 -11.63
CA ILE A 84 -2.80 -0.41 -11.77
C ILE A 84 -2.66 1.04 -11.31
N SER A 85 -2.82 1.99 -12.22
CA SER A 85 -2.44 3.38 -11.95
C SER A 85 -3.40 4.07 -10.99
N VAL A 86 -4.62 3.53 -10.76
CA VAL A 86 -5.55 4.15 -9.82
C VAL A 86 -5.09 3.98 -8.36
N GLN A 87 -4.86 5.10 -7.69
CA GLN A 87 -4.84 5.15 -6.24
C GLN A 87 -6.31 5.12 -5.83
N GLY A 88 -6.77 4.05 -5.18
CA GLY A 88 -8.08 3.99 -4.53
C GLY A 88 -7.94 4.32 -3.05
N SER A 89 -8.95 4.93 -2.44
CA SER A 89 -8.97 5.12 -0.98
C SER A 89 -9.20 3.74 -0.39
N GLY A 90 -8.13 3.13 0.13
CA GLY A 90 -8.28 2.01 1.05
C GLY A 90 -8.94 2.52 2.31
N GLY A 91 -10.25 2.27 2.43
CA GLY A 91 -10.97 2.29 3.70
C GLY A 91 -10.87 0.92 4.35
#